data_AF-A0A5R8WJB8-F1
#
_entry.id   AF-A0A5R8WJB8-F1
#
_cell.length_a   1.000
_cell.length_b   1.000
_cell.length_c   1.000
_cell.angle_alpha   90.00
_cell.angle_beta   90.00
_cell.angle_gamma   90.00
#
_symmetry.space_group_name_H-M   'P 1'
#
loop_
_entity.id
_entity.type
_entity.pdbx_description
1 polymer ?
#
loop_
_entity_poly.entity_id
_entity_poly.type
_entity_poly.pdbx_seq_one_letter_code
_entity_poly.pdbx_strand_id
1 'polypeptide(L)'
;MSPDSASLGTPMLAARFAQARAQVVAQLQPLGQARLLQIKTPLSQAPTVEPDNKTSFKLEQLYRLLKCDLVSVVHLDDALPGHILICDEDVLASSEAVCNLVASLLAGHPIYGDVLLCRDEQFQ
;
A
#
# COMPACT_ATOMS: atom_id res chain seq x y z
N MET A 1 -37.52 26.60 -13.90
CA MET A 1 -36.65 27.23 -12.89
C MET A 1 -37.10 26.64 -11.55
N SER A 2 -36.36 25.77 -10.88
CA SER A 2 -34.90 25.64 -10.77
C SER A 2 -34.50 24.18 -10.53
N PRO A 3 -33.39 23.69 -11.10
CA PRO A 3 -32.56 22.68 -10.45
C PRO A 3 -31.54 23.39 -9.55
N ASP A 4 -31.12 22.73 -8.48
CA ASP A 4 -29.74 22.74 -7.93
C ASP A 4 -29.78 22.26 -6.49
N SER A 5 -29.89 20.94 -6.37
CA SER A 5 -29.49 20.23 -5.16
C SER A 5 -27.96 20.20 -5.16
N ALA A 6 -27.36 20.89 -4.21
CA ALA A 6 -25.93 21.04 -4.03
C ALA A 6 -25.16 19.70 -4.05
N SER A 7 -24.32 19.52 -5.08
CA SER A 7 -23.23 18.52 -5.11
C SER A 7 -21.89 19.25 -4.95
N LEU A 8 -21.65 19.84 -3.78
CA LEU A 8 -20.44 20.63 -3.49
C LEU A 8 -19.45 19.92 -2.54
N GLY A 9 -19.79 18.73 -2.01
CA GLY A 9 -18.94 18.02 -1.03
C GLY A 9 -17.91 17.05 -1.63
N THR A 10 -18.20 16.49 -2.81
CA THR A 10 -17.40 15.46 -3.49
C THR A 10 -16.07 15.92 -4.11
N PRO A 11 -15.96 17.09 -4.76
CA PRO A 11 -14.70 17.46 -5.43
C PRO A 11 -13.58 17.82 -4.45
N MET A 12 -13.93 18.39 -3.28
CA MET A 12 -12.95 18.80 -2.29
C MET A 12 -12.31 17.60 -1.59
N LEU A 13 -13.08 16.54 -1.30
CA LEU A 13 -12.57 15.31 -0.71
C LEU A 13 -11.64 14.56 -1.68
N ALA A 14 -12.03 14.46 -2.95
CA ALA A 14 -11.20 13.85 -3.99
C ALA A 14 -9.86 14.58 -4.16
N ALA A 15 -9.88 15.92 -4.16
CA ALA A 15 -8.66 16.72 -4.22
C ALA A 15 -7.74 16.49 -3.02
N ARG A 16 -8.29 16.39 -1.80
CA ARG A 16 -7.50 16.09 -0.59
C ARG A 16 -6.89 14.70 -0.63
N PHE A 17 -7.63 13.71 -1.14
CA PHE A 17 -7.10 12.35 -1.32
C PHE A 17 -5.97 12.32 -2.35
N ALA A 18 -6.15 12.97 -3.51
CA ALA A 18 -5.11 13.08 -4.53
C ALA A 18 -3.84 13.77 -4.00
N GLN A 19 -4.01 14.84 -3.21
CA GLN A 19 -2.90 15.53 -2.56
C GLN A 19 -2.16 14.62 -1.56
N ALA A 20 -2.89 13.90 -0.72
CA ALA A 20 -2.31 12.97 0.25
C ALA A 20 -1.55 11.83 -0.46
N ARG A 21 -2.12 11.27 -1.53
CA ARG A 21 -1.46 10.26 -2.37
C ARG A 21 -0.17 10.79 -2.98
N ALA A 22 -0.19 11.99 -3.55
CA ALA A 22 1.01 12.62 -4.11
C ALA A 22 2.11 12.83 -3.06
N GLN A 23 1.75 13.22 -1.84
CA GLN A 23 2.71 13.37 -0.74
C GLN A 23 3.34 12.04 -0.30
N VAL A 24 2.57 10.96 -0.30
CA VAL A 24 3.07 9.61 0.00
C VAL A 24 4.05 9.15 -1.09
N VAL A 25 3.67 9.30 -2.37
CA VAL A 25 4.53 8.93 -3.51
C VAL A 25 5.85 9.72 -3.48
N ALA A 26 5.79 11.03 -3.19
CA ALA A 26 6.99 11.86 -3.11
C ALA A 26 7.97 11.41 -1.99
N GLN A 27 7.44 10.93 -0.85
CA GLN A 27 8.27 10.40 0.24
C GLN A 27 8.91 9.04 -0.09
N LEU A 28 8.37 8.34 -1.08
CA LEU A 28 8.81 7.03 -1.51
C LEU A 28 9.84 7.07 -2.65
N GLN A 29 10.03 8.19 -3.35
CA GLN A 29 11.04 8.31 -4.42
C GLN A 29 12.36 8.83 -3.84
N PRO A 30 13.15 7.97 -3.19
CA PRO A 30 13.84 6.93 -3.96
C PRO A 30 13.79 5.54 -3.30
N LEU A 31 12.77 4.74 -3.64
CA LEU A 31 12.71 3.32 -3.31
C LEU A 31 13.71 2.55 -4.17
N GLY A 32 14.91 2.37 -3.62
CA GLY A 32 15.84 1.32 -4.05
C GLY A 32 15.63 -0.01 -3.33
N GLN A 33 14.93 0.01 -2.19
CA GLN A 33 14.73 -1.15 -1.31
C GLN A 33 13.25 -1.29 -0.96
N ALA A 34 12.80 -2.52 -0.72
CA ALA A 34 11.44 -2.77 -0.29
C ALA A 34 11.18 -2.20 1.12
N ARG A 35 9.92 -1.87 1.41
CA ARG A 35 9.50 -1.28 2.68
C ARG A 35 8.35 -2.09 3.26
N LEU A 36 8.42 -2.40 4.55
CA LEU A 36 7.25 -2.91 5.28
C LEU A 36 6.42 -1.72 5.76
N LEU A 37 5.27 -1.52 5.14
CA LEU A 37 4.32 -0.48 5.51
C LEU A 37 3.43 -1.01 6.62
N GLN A 38 3.72 -0.64 7.85
CA GLN A 38 2.94 -1.10 9.01
C GLN A 38 1.88 -0.08 9.41
N ILE A 39 0.72 -0.55 9.84
CA ILE A 39 -0.46 0.29 10.13
C ILE A 39 -0.16 1.47 11.07
N LYS A 40 0.68 1.24 12.09
CA LYS A 40 0.97 2.22 13.16
C LYS A 40 2.31 2.94 12.96
N THR A 41 3.01 2.65 11.86
CA THR A 41 4.34 3.19 11.62
C THR A 41 4.25 4.29 10.56
N PRO A 42 4.67 5.52 10.89
CA PRO A 42 4.79 6.57 9.89
C PRO A 42 5.68 6.10 8.74
N LEU A 43 5.37 6.51 7.51
CA LEU A 43 6.13 6.12 6.31
C LEU A 43 7.63 6.41 6.43
N SER A 44 8.00 7.53 7.07
CA SER A 44 9.40 7.90 7.34
C SER A 44 10.16 6.94 8.25
N GLN A 45 9.45 6.09 8.98
CA GLN A 45 9.98 5.08 9.90
C GLN A 45 9.73 3.64 9.39
N ALA A 46 9.13 3.49 8.21
CA ALA A 46 8.87 2.17 7.64
C ALA A 46 10.20 1.43 7.40
N PRO A 47 10.40 0.26 8.01
CA PRO A 47 11.66 -0.46 7.91
C PRO A 47 11.89 -0.92 6.47
N THR A 48 13.15 -0.87 6.05
CA THR A 48 13.57 -1.51 4.80
C THR A 48 13.66 -3.01 4.99
N VAL A 49 13.30 -3.75 3.95
CA VAL A 49 13.40 -5.21 3.92
C VAL A 49 14.11 -5.60 2.63
N GLU A 50 14.99 -6.59 2.73
CA GLU A 50 15.68 -7.17 1.58
C GLU A 50 15.25 -8.62 1.39
N PRO A 51 15.21 -9.11 0.13
CA PRO A 51 15.01 -10.54 -0.12
C PRO A 51 16.11 -11.37 0.53
N ASP A 52 15.77 -12.54 1.09
CA ASP A 52 16.75 -13.44 1.73
C ASP A 52 17.84 -13.87 0.73
N ASN A 53 17.48 -14.01 -0.55
CA ASN A 53 18.38 -14.34 -1.66
C ASN A 53 18.97 -13.11 -2.37
N LYS A 54 18.76 -11.90 -1.84
CA LYS A 54 19.18 -10.59 -2.39
C LYS A 54 18.62 -10.22 -3.77
N THR A 55 17.72 -11.02 -4.34
CA THR A 55 17.20 -10.85 -5.70
C THR A 55 15.69 -10.73 -5.71
N SER A 56 14.97 -11.72 -5.17
CA SER A 56 13.52 -11.77 -5.18
C SER A 56 12.93 -12.37 -3.91
N PHE A 57 11.84 -11.77 -3.42
CA PHE A 57 11.06 -12.30 -2.31
C PHE A 57 10.38 -13.60 -2.73
N LYS A 58 10.70 -14.68 -2.02
CA LYS A 58 10.00 -15.96 -2.16
C LYS A 58 8.77 -15.99 -1.28
N LEU A 59 7.77 -16.76 -1.71
CA LEU A 59 6.48 -16.87 -1.03
C LEU A 59 6.61 -17.22 0.46
N GLU A 60 7.49 -18.17 0.80
CA GLU A 60 7.77 -18.54 2.20
C GLU A 60 8.31 -17.35 3.03
N GLN A 61 9.18 -16.52 2.45
CA GLN A 61 9.69 -15.33 3.12
C GLN A 61 8.55 -14.33 3.37
N LEU A 62 7.66 -14.15 2.40
CA LEU A 62 6.51 -13.24 2.50
C LEU A 62 5.54 -13.65 3.61
N TYR A 63 5.22 -14.95 3.70
CA TYR A 63 4.41 -15.50 4.79
C TYR A 63 5.01 -15.20 6.17
N ARG A 64 6.34 -15.33 6.32
CA ARG A 64 7.02 -15.00 7.57
C ARG A 64 7.03 -13.49 7.86
N LEU A 65 7.26 -12.66 6.85
CA LEU A 65 7.33 -11.20 6.99
C LEU A 65 5.98 -10.60 7.37
N LEU A 66 4.91 -11.05 6.71
CA LEU A 66 3.55 -10.55 6.90
C LEU A 66 2.79 -11.33 7.99
N LYS A 67 3.31 -12.49 8.42
CA LYS A 67 2.69 -13.38 9.42
C LYS A 67 1.30 -13.87 8.97
N CYS A 68 1.21 -14.27 7.70
CA CYS A 68 0.00 -14.73 7.05
C CYS A 68 0.27 -16.03 6.28
N ASP A 69 -0.79 -16.74 5.93
CA ASP A 69 -0.74 -17.96 5.11
C ASP A 69 -1.09 -17.67 3.65
N LEU A 70 -1.79 -16.55 3.39
CA LEU A 70 -2.18 -16.13 2.06
C LEU A 70 -1.78 -14.67 1.77
N VAL A 71 -1.24 -14.44 0.58
CA VAL A 71 -0.89 -13.10 0.10
C VAL A 71 -1.56 -12.81 -1.24
N SER A 72 -1.91 -11.54 -1.43
CA SER A 72 -2.39 -10.99 -2.70
C SER A 72 -1.46 -9.88 -3.19
N VAL A 73 -1.47 -9.62 -4.50
CA VAL A 73 -0.63 -8.59 -5.14
C VAL A 73 -1.52 -7.48 -5.68
N VAL A 74 -1.17 -6.24 -5.35
CA VAL A 74 -1.82 -5.03 -5.89
C VAL A 74 -0.79 -4.20 -6.65
N HIS A 75 -1.02 -4.01 -7.95
CA HIS A 75 -0.16 -3.20 -8.80
C HIS A 75 -0.43 -1.69 -8.58
N LEU A 76 0.64 -0.90 -8.56
CA LEU A 76 0.59 0.54 -8.29
C LEU A 76 0.83 1.39 -9.54
N ASP A 77 0.50 0.90 -10.74
CA ASP A 77 0.88 1.53 -12.02
C ASP A 77 0.47 3.02 -12.12
N ASP A 78 -0.65 3.40 -11.50
CA ASP A 78 -1.13 4.80 -11.49
C ASP A 78 -0.46 5.70 -10.44
N ALA A 79 0.17 5.13 -9.41
CA ALA A 79 0.76 5.87 -8.29
C ALA A 79 2.28 5.88 -8.37
N LEU A 80 2.83 4.69 -8.62
CA LEU A 80 4.23 4.38 -8.53
C LEU A 80 4.53 3.22 -9.51
N PRO A 81 4.74 3.53 -10.81
CA PRO A 81 4.98 2.52 -11.84
C PRO A 81 6.10 1.54 -11.48
N GLY A 82 5.91 0.27 -11.83
CA GLY A 82 6.88 -0.81 -11.55
C GLY A 82 6.95 -1.23 -10.08
N HIS A 83 6.00 -0.80 -9.24
CA HIS A 83 5.90 -1.20 -7.85
C HIS A 83 4.58 -1.93 -7.59
N ILE A 84 4.65 -2.82 -6.60
CA ILE A 84 3.53 -3.62 -6.14
C ILE A 84 3.43 -3.55 -4.61
N LEU A 85 2.22 -3.78 -4.10
CA LEU A 85 1.98 -4.13 -2.70
C LEU A 85 1.73 -5.63 -2.61
N ILE A 86 2.40 -6.28 -1.67
CA ILE A 86 2.08 -7.65 -1.25
C ILE A 86 1.32 -7.53 0.06
N CYS A 87 0.06 -7.96 0.01
CA CYS A 87 -0.92 -7.78 1.07
C CYS A 87 -1.25 -9.11 1.73
N ASP A 88 -1.36 -9.12 3.05
CA ASP A 88 -1.99 -10.20 3.80
C ASP A 88 -3.48 -10.29 3.42
N GLU A 89 -3.92 -11.43 2.90
CA GLU A 89 -5.33 -11.66 2.53
C GLU A 89 -6.16 -12.20 3.71
N ASP A 90 -5.51 -12.86 4.69
CA ASP A 90 -6.17 -13.46 5.86
C ASP A 90 -6.76 -12.38 6.77
N VAL A 91 -6.17 -11.18 6.78
CA VAL A 91 -6.68 -10.03 7.54
C VAL A 91 -8.14 -9.69 7.22
N LEU A 92 -8.61 -9.96 6.00
CA LEU A 92 -9.98 -9.67 5.58
C LEU A 92 -11.01 -10.58 6.27
N ALA A 93 -10.58 -11.75 6.74
CA ALA A 93 -11.41 -12.66 7.52
C ALA A 93 -11.43 -12.31 9.02
N SER A 94 -10.56 -11.41 9.48
CA SER A 94 -10.47 -10.98 10.87
C SER A 94 -11.46 -9.87 11.21
N SER A 95 -12.14 -9.99 12.36
CA SER A 95 -12.98 -8.92 12.91
C SER A 95 -12.21 -7.69 13.37
N GLU A 96 -10.87 -7.76 13.42
CA GLU A 96 -9.98 -6.71 13.89
C GLU A 96 -9.14 -6.07 12.77
N ALA A 97 -9.56 -6.22 11.51
CA ALA A 97 -8.85 -5.66 10.36
C ALA A 97 -8.68 -4.13 10.49
N VAL A 98 -7.44 -3.67 10.61
CA VAL A 98 -7.12 -2.24 10.68
C VAL A 98 -6.63 -1.75 9.33
N CYS A 99 -7.20 -0.64 8.87
CA CYS A 99 -6.85 -0.03 7.59
C CYS A 99 -5.42 0.54 7.62
N ASN A 100 -4.64 0.20 6.60
CA ASN A 100 -3.33 0.76 6.33
C ASN A 100 -3.48 1.97 5.41
N LEU A 101 -3.49 3.16 6.01
CA LEU A 101 -3.76 4.40 5.27
C LEU A 101 -2.75 4.65 4.15
N VAL A 102 -1.47 4.38 4.38
CA VAL A 102 -0.41 4.60 3.38
C VAL A 102 -0.62 3.65 2.19
N ALA A 103 -0.82 2.36 2.45
CA ALA A 103 -1.09 1.38 1.42
C ALA A 103 -2.38 1.70 0.65
N SER A 104 -3.42 2.13 1.36
CA SER A 104 -4.71 2.49 0.76
C SER A 104 -4.62 3.72 -0.13
N LEU A 105 -3.81 4.72 0.25
CA LEU A 105 -3.56 5.90 -0.58
C LEU A 105 -2.83 5.53 -1.87
N LEU A 106 -1.86 4.62 -1.80
CA LEU A 106 -1.14 4.13 -2.97
C LEU A 106 -2.07 3.36 -3.91
N ALA A 107 -2.81 2.38 -3.37
CA ALA A 107 -3.71 1.51 -4.12
C ALA A 107 -4.96 2.23 -4.65
N GLY A 108 -5.36 3.34 -4.03
CA GLY A 108 -6.60 4.05 -4.38
C GLY A 108 -7.88 3.37 -3.87
N HIS A 109 -7.74 2.28 -3.10
CA HIS A 109 -8.81 1.57 -2.42
C HIS A 109 -8.33 1.08 -1.04
N PRO A 110 -9.23 0.71 -0.12
CA PRO A 110 -8.84 0.23 1.20
C PRO A 110 -7.93 -1.00 1.12
N ILE A 111 -6.85 -0.96 1.89
CA ILE A 111 -5.91 -2.05 2.17
C ILE A 111 -5.83 -2.18 3.69
N TYR A 112 -5.85 -3.42 4.19
CA TYR A 112 -5.84 -3.72 5.62
C TYR A 112 -4.57 -4.50 5.97
N GLY A 113 -4.13 -4.40 7.23
CA GLY A 113 -2.93 -5.12 7.68
C GLY A 113 -1.61 -4.46 7.31
N ASP A 114 -0.52 -5.08 7.74
CA ASP A 114 0.82 -4.70 7.31
C ASP A 114 1.03 -5.19 5.87
N VAL A 115 1.77 -4.41 5.05
CA VAL A 115 2.02 -4.78 3.64
C VAL A 115 3.46 -4.55 3.27
N LEU A 116 3.95 -5.33 2.31
CA LEU A 116 5.27 -5.12 1.72
C LEU A 116 5.12 -4.31 0.43
N LEU A 117 5.78 -3.17 0.35
CA LEU A 117 5.96 -2.40 -0.88
C LEU A 117 7.31 -2.76 -1.50
N CYS A 118 7.32 -3.29 -2.71
CA CYS A 118 8.53 -3.64 -3.46
C CYS A 118 8.36 -3.35 -4.96
N ARG A 119 9.45 -3.49 -5.72
CA ARG A 119 9.35 -3.50 -7.18
C ARG A 119 8.75 -4.82 -7.66
N ASP A 120 8.00 -4.75 -8.74
CA ASP A 120 7.50 -5.90 -9.52
C ASP A 120 8.58 -6.97 -9.69
N GLU A 121 9.76 -6.56 -10.15
CA GLU A 121 10.87 -7.45 -10.52
C GLU A 121 11.43 -8.23 -9.31
N GLN A 122 11.13 -7.78 -8.09
CA GLN A 122 11.56 -8.40 -6.84
C GLN A 122 10.58 -9.47 -6.36
N PHE A 123 9.49 -9.75 -7.07
CA PHE A 123 8.52 -10.79 -6.73
C PHE A 123 8.57 -11.93 -7.75
N GLN A 124 8.82 -13.16 -7.27
CA GLN A 124 9.00 -14.36 -8.11
C GLN A 124 8.47 -15.64 -7.47
#